data_AF-A0A8S1VHN6-F1
#
_entry.id   AF-A0A8S1VHN6-F1
#
_cell.length_a   1.000
_cell.length_b   1.000
_cell.length_c   1.000
_cell.angle_alpha   90.00
_cell.angle_beta   90.00
_cell.angle_gamma   90.00
#
_symmetry.space_group_name_H-M   'P 1'
#
loop_
_entity.id
_entity.type
_entity.pdbx_description
1 polymer ?
#
loop_
_entity_poly.entity_id
_entity_poly.type
_entity_poly.pdbx_seq_one_letter_code
_entity_poly.pdbx_strand_id
1 'polypeptide(L)'
;MKLADRKKFSVHLDMSALKQIIQTAHPLSTKRKIDTTPTSPNTSGLVSDKYFKPVQPLHTNNNLNNTNTIQNIILNFKNKANKEKENFSISTMTKFPLLIDQFIRLFNLSKSELLEVQQMKQVYYYKQSKIQQDGQNGEYLCYAKDHIKYQYEIINLIGQGSFGQVFQVLDHKTQKTFALKIIRNQDKLKKQALVEANLLMMIKERDPQNKSNIVRIEEQFIFRGHQCIVFEKLEFNLFEVLKQQKFRGLDYETLRKFSYQILVSLNYLHKLNIIHCDLKPENVMVQDMKSKIIKLVDFGSGCIDGNQVYTYIQSRYYRAPEVIFGLKYGMEIDMWSFACLVSEIHTGQPIFPGDNELEQFNLIMEVIGAPTTEFALKCPRKKHFFDENGQPKKTIKTYRKPQSISLQEILKTTDEDFIDFLQKCFTWDAESRLKPQDALNHPWILSITPKENSSKLNNKFFNDTDSNSAFKKSKTQTNTILKEFEKKLSKDNIFLKLQQTRTLIANNTFENKPVLSNRYVNDKPTSSDRIRSNIAHSIHQILSCRQHNASNTQFIRKPSLG
;
A
#
# COMPACT_ATOMS: atom_id res chain seq x y z
N MET A 1 -0.60 46.66 45.38
CA MET A 1 0.41 46.10 46.30
C MET A 1 0.36 44.59 46.23
N LYS A 2 1.52 43.98 46.45
CA LYS A 2 1.96 42.58 46.23
C LYS A 2 1.20 41.49 47.02
N LEU A 3 1.21 40.26 46.45
CA LEU A 3 1.57 38.91 46.99
C LEU A 3 0.97 38.47 48.35
N ALA A 4 0.67 37.21 48.70
CA ALA A 4 0.77 35.85 48.17
C ALA A 4 -0.23 34.99 49.01
N ASP A 5 -0.71 33.81 48.57
CA ASP A 5 -0.19 32.54 49.07
C ASP A 5 -0.65 31.34 48.23
N ARG A 6 0.31 30.47 47.86
CA ARG A 6 0.10 29.17 47.22
C ARG A 6 0.29 28.06 48.27
N LYS A 7 -0.73 27.23 48.51
CA LYS A 7 -0.57 25.94 49.20
C LYS A 7 -0.37 24.80 48.19
N LYS A 8 0.77 24.11 48.31
CA LYS A 8 1.10 22.84 47.65
C LYS A 8 0.39 21.69 48.39
N PHE A 9 -0.26 20.79 47.66
CA PHE A 9 -0.57 19.43 48.15
C PHE A 9 0.41 18.45 47.51
N SER A 10 1.13 17.73 48.37
CA SER A 10 1.98 16.58 48.05
C SER A 10 1.16 15.32 48.32
N VAL A 11 1.04 14.42 47.35
CA VAL A 11 0.51 13.06 47.58
C VAL A 11 1.67 12.09 47.43
N HIS A 12 2.06 11.49 48.55
CA HIS A 12 2.95 10.35 48.63
C HIS A 12 2.25 9.13 48.02
N LEU A 13 2.86 8.52 47.01
CA LEU A 13 2.47 7.20 46.51
C LEU A 13 3.39 6.16 47.16
N ASP A 14 2.75 5.27 47.92
CA ASP A 14 3.34 4.14 48.62
C ASP A 14 3.94 3.13 47.64
N MET A 15 5.27 2.99 47.67
CA MET A 15 6.08 2.15 46.78
C MET A 15 6.13 0.67 47.21
N SER A 16 5.34 0.25 48.19
CA SER A 16 5.30 -1.14 48.67
C SER A 16 4.40 -2.05 47.82
N ALA A 17 3.36 -1.53 47.17
CA ALA A 17 2.44 -2.31 46.33
C ALA A 17 2.99 -2.65 44.91
N LEU A 18 4.04 -1.96 44.45
CA LEU A 18 4.59 -2.14 43.10
C LEU A 18 5.72 -3.19 43.03
N LYS A 19 6.21 -3.66 44.18
CA LYS A 19 7.30 -4.67 44.26
C LYS A 19 6.82 -6.12 44.23
N GLN A 20 5.51 -6.39 44.37
CA GLN A 20 4.98 -7.75 44.42
C GLN A 20 4.55 -8.31 43.04
N ILE A 21 4.58 -7.50 41.97
CA ILE A 21 4.17 -7.91 40.62
C ILE A 21 5.36 -8.29 39.72
N ILE A 22 6.61 -8.01 40.12
CA ILE A 22 7.81 -8.21 39.27
C ILE A 22 8.50 -9.57 39.51
N GLN A 23 7.99 -10.46 40.37
CA GLN A 23 8.73 -11.64 40.84
C GLN A 23 8.27 -13.02 40.31
N THR A 24 7.56 -13.10 39.18
CA THR A 24 7.17 -14.39 38.55
C THR A 24 7.50 -14.52 37.07
N ALA A 25 8.65 -14.00 36.64
CA ALA A 25 9.21 -14.35 35.33
C ALA A 25 10.73 -14.48 35.40
N HIS A 26 11.23 -15.72 35.50
CA HIS A 26 12.58 -16.06 35.06
C HIS A 26 12.52 -17.12 33.95
N PRO A 27 13.45 -17.06 32.97
CA PRO A 27 13.46 -17.90 31.78
C PRO A 27 14.40 -19.10 31.94
N LEU A 28 14.07 -20.24 31.31
CA LEU A 28 15.06 -21.28 31.06
C LEU A 28 15.08 -21.68 29.58
N SER A 29 16.22 -21.34 28.99
CA SER A 29 16.69 -21.69 27.66
C SER A 29 16.94 -23.20 27.53
N THR A 30 16.55 -23.80 26.41
CA THR A 30 17.30 -24.94 25.85
C THR A 30 17.55 -24.72 24.36
N LYS A 31 18.83 -24.84 23.99
CA LYS A 31 19.42 -24.65 22.66
C LYS A 31 18.72 -25.52 21.61
N ARG A 32 18.33 -24.94 20.46
CA ARG A 32 18.24 -25.69 19.19
C ARG A 32 18.69 -24.87 17.98
N LYS A 33 19.28 -25.63 17.07
CA LYS A 33 19.98 -25.27 15.84
C LYS A 33 19.10 -24.48 14.87
N ILE A 34 19.77 -23.61 14.13
CA ILE A 34 19.26 -22.74 13.07
C ILE A 34 18.96 -23.58 11.83
N ASP A 35 17.72 -23.52 11.35
CA ASP A 35 17.36 -23.75 9.95
C ASP A 35 16.57 -22.52 9.46
N THR A 36 17.01 -21.97 8.34
CA THR A 36 16.63 -20.66 7.80
C THR A 36 15.43 -20.74 6.86
N THR A 37 14.32 -20.04 7.17
CA THR A 37 13.37 -19.48 6.17
C THR A 37 12.69 -18.21 6.73
N PRO A 38 12.35 -17.20 5.89
CA PRO A 38 12.13 -15.83 6.37
C PRO A 38 10.68 -15.56 6.78
N THR A 39 10.45 -15.36 8.08
CA THR A 39 9.28 -14.69 8.65
C THR A 39 9.65 -13.28 9.13
N SER A 40 8.75 -12.32 8.90
CA SER A 40 8.85 -10.93 9.38
C SER A 40 8.90 -10.85 10.91
N PRO A 41 9.67 -9.93 11.50
CA PRO A 41 9.43 -9.49 12.87
C PRO A 41 8.92 -8.04 12.92
N ASN A 42 7.80 -7.89 13.63
CA ASN A 42 7.42 -6.65 14.32
C ASN A 42 8.43 -6.38 15.43
N THR A 43 8.92 -5.14 15.54
CA THR A 43 9.46 -4.61 16.79
C THR A 43 9.10 -3.13 16.93
N SER A 44 8.15 -2.85 17.82
CA SER A 44 8.02 -1.56 18.49
C SER A 44 9.04 -1.51 19.62
N GLY A 45 10.03 -0.62 19.51
CA GLY A 45 11.01 -0.35 20.57
C GLY A 45 11.41 1.13 20.52
N LEU A 46 11.26 1.81 21.66
CA LEU A 46 11.76 3.16 21.91
C LEU A 46 13.26 3.23 21.61
N VAL A 47 13.70 4.19 20.80
CA VAL A 47 15.12 4.48 20.62
C VAL A 47 15.38 5.94 20.98
N SER A 48 16.13 6.07 22.06
CA SER A 48 16.83 7.25 22.55
C SER A 48 17.88 7.76 21.55
N ASP A 49 18.16 9.06 21.64
CA ASP A 49 19.21 9.77 20.93
C ASP A 49 20.59 9.08 20.96
N LYS A 50 21.32 9.29 19.85
CA LYS A 50 22.74 9.00 19.57
C LYS A 50 23.05 7.57 19.15
N TYR A 51 23.54 7.40 17.90
CA TYR A 51 24.87 6.87 17.59
C TYR A 51 25.19 7.07 16.09
N PHE A 52 26.17 7.93 15.82
CA PHE A 52 26.89 8.03 14.54
C PHE A 52 28.09 7.07 14.58
N LYS A 53 28.41 6.36 13.48
CA LYS A 53 29.74 5.75 13.27
C LYS A 53 30.22 5.97 11.83
N PRO A 54 31.53 6.21 11.61
CA PRO A 54 32.13 6.38 10.29
C PRO A 54 32.68 5.05 9.75
N VAL A 55 32.59 4.81 8.44
CA VAL A 55 33.36 3.76 7.74
C VAL A 55 33.89 4.29 6.41
N GLN A 56 35.12 3.86 6.09
CA GLN A 56 36.02 4.26 5.01
C GLN A 56 35.60 3.82 3.59
N PRO A 57 36.15 4.43 2.53
CA PRO A 57 35.67 4.25 1.16
C PRO A 57 36.26 3.00 0.49
N LEU A 58 35.43 2.31 -0.30
CA LEU A 58 35.86 1.28 -1.26
C LEU A 58 35.43 1.70 -2.68
N HIS A 59 36.34 1.40 -3.62
CA HIS A 59 36.37 1.87 -5.00
C HIS A 59 35.15 1.47 -5.85
N THR A 60 34.70 2.42 -6.69
CA THR A 60 33.67 2.23 -7.71
C THR A 60 34.28 1.97 -9.09
N ASN A 61 33.78 0.94 -9.78
CA ASN A 61 34.05 0.69 -11.20
C ASN A 61 33.09 1.50 -12.07
N ASN A 62 33.67 2.34 -12.92
CA ASN A 62 32.97 3.11 -13.96
C ASN A 62 32.81 2.29 -15.23
N ASN A 63 31.68 2.45 -15.93
CA ASN A 63 31.66 2.27 -17.38
C ASN A 63 30.97 3.47 -18.04
N LEU A 64 31.80 4.20 -18.78
CA LEU A 64 31.49 5.38 -19.57
C LEU A 64 30.97 4.96 -20.95
N ASN A 65 30.02 5.71 -21.51
CA ASN A 65 30.02 6.14 -22.92
C ASN A 65 28.91 7.18 -23.16
N ASN A 66 29.08 8.39 -22.60
CA ASN A 66 28.39 9.61 -23.05
C ASN A 66 29.05 10.91 -22.51
N THR A 67 30.36 10.88 -22.25
CA THR A 67 31.03 11.93 -21.45
C THR A 67 31.30 13.22 -22.20
N ASN A 68 31.52 13.19 -23.52
CA ASN A 68 31.96 14.36 -24.28
C ASN A 68 30.84 15.38 -24.52
N THR A 69 29.62 14.92 -24.81
CA THR A 69 28.45 15.81 -24.99
C THR A 69 28.07 16.49 -23.67
N ILE A 70 28.13 15.74 -22.56
CA ILE A 70 27.82 16.25 -21.23
C ILE A 70 28.92 17.20 -20.73
N GLN A 71 30.20 16.92 -21.00
CA GLN A 71 31.29 17.83 -20.67
C GLN A 71 31.17 19.16 -21.42
N ASN A 72 30.80 19.14 -22.70
CA ASN A 72 30.61 20.36 -23.48
C ASN A 72 29.42 21.20 -23.02
N ILE A 73 28.32 20.55 -22.63
CA ILE A 73 27.16 21.22 -22.02
C ILE A 73 27.57 21.87 -20.69
N ILE A 74 28.26 21.12 -19.81
CA ILE A 74 28.74 21.63 -18.52
C ILE A 74 29.75 22.77 -18.71
N LEU A 75 30.67 22.67 -19.67
CA LEU A 75 31.61 23.75 -20.00
C LEU A 75 30.88 24.98 -20.50
N ASN A 76 29.91 24.83 -21.41
CA ASN A 76 29.13 25.95 -21.92
C ASN A 76 28.31 26.64 -20.83
N PHE A 77 27.71 25.87 -19.90
CA PHE A 77 26.97 26.44 -18.77
C PHE A 77 27.90 27.11 -17.75
N LYS A 78 29.05 26.50 -17.41
CA LYS A 78 30.06 27.11 -16.53
C LYS A 78 30.68 28.37 -17.15
N ASN A 79 30.91 28.38 -18.46
CA ASN A 79 31.46 29.52 -19.18
C ASN A 79 30.45 30.67 -19.30
N LYS A 80 29.15 30.36 -19.44
CA LYS A 80 28.06 31.36 -19.40
C LYS A 80 27.89 31.94 -18.00
N ALA A 81 28.00 31.12 -16.95
CA ALA A 81 27.95 31.56 -15.55
C ALA A 81 29.17 32.38 -15.11
N ASN A 82 30.37 32.07 -15.64
CA ASN A 82 31.60 32.77 -15.29
C ASN A 82 31.75 34.14 -15.99
N LYS A 83 31.03 34.41 -17.08
CA LYS A 83 31.06 35.71 -17.77
C LYS A 83 30.28 36.83 -17.07
N GLU A 84 29.50 36.52 -16.03
CA GLU A 84 28.65 37.48 -15.29
C GLU A 84 28.83 37.37 -13.76
N LYS A 85 30.06 37.11 -13.28
CA LYS A 85 30.37 37.13 -11.84
C LYS A 85 30.58 38.56 -11.36
N GLU A 86 29.49 39.28 -11.12
CA GLU A 86 29.50 40.34 -10.11
C GLU A 86 29.36 39.71 -8.72
N ASN A 87 30.05 40.31 -7.74
CA ASN A 87 30.25 39.83 -6.38
C ASN A 87 28.94 39.60 -5.60
N PHE A 88 28.34 38.42 -5.72
CA PHE A 88 27.25 37.99 -4.84
C PHE A 88 27.80 37.15 -3.69
N SER A 89 28.00 37.79 -2.54
CA SER A 89 28.17 37.09 -1.26
C SER A 89 26.89 36.30 -0.95
N ILE A 90 27.00 35.00 -0.70
CA ILE A 90 25.90 34.16 -0.21
C ILE A 90 25.67 34.54 1.27
N SER A 91 25.10 35.72 1.52
CA SER A 91 24.66 36.12 2.85
C SER A 91 23.25 35.58 3.10
N THR A 92 23.16 34.57 3.97
CA THR A 92 22.07 34.20 4.91
C THR A 92 20.58 34.31 4.57
N MET A 93 20.13 34.80 3.42
CA MET A 93 18.71 34.81 3.00
C MET A 93 18.57 34.70 1.48
N THR A 94 19.04 33.60 0.88
CA THR A 94 18.62 33.26 -0.49
C THR A 94 17.10 33.03 -0.48
N LYS A 95 16.33 33.98 -1.03
CA LYS A 95 14.88 33.86 -1.13
C LYS A 95 14.52 33.00 -2.34
N PHE A 96 13.89 31.85 -2.08
CA PHE A 96 13.26 31.02 -3.10
C PHE A 96 11.88 31.60 -3.51
N PRO A 97 11.37 31.31 -4.72
CA PRO A 97 11.97 30.45 -5.75
C PRO A 97 13.10 31.14 -6.52
N LEU A 98 14.11 30.36 -6.93
CA LEU A 98 15.17 30.81 -7.84
C LEU A 98 14.89 30.33 -9.26
N LEU A 99 15.16 31.17 -10.26
CA LEU A 99 15.26 30.72 -11.65
C LEU A 99 16.44 29.76 -11.79
N ILE A 100 16.34 28.78 -12.69
CA ILE A 100 17.36 27.73 -12.82
C ILE A 100 18.77 28.28 -13.10
N ASP A 101 18.88 29.31 -13.93
CA ASP A 101 20.16 29.96 -14.24
C ASP A 101 20.77 30.64 -13.00
N GLN A 102 19.95 31.24 -12.15
CA GLN A 102 20.40 31.84 -10.88
C GLN A 102 20.86 30.75 -9.92
N PHE A 103 20.08 29.67 -9.80
CA PHE A 103 20.39 28.54 -8.94
C PHE A 103 21.75 27.91 -9.28
N ILE A 104 22.01 27.62 -10.56
CA ILE A 104 23.27 27.03 -11.03
C ILE A 104 24.47 27.96 -10.78
N ARG A 105 24.28 29.28 -10.83
CA ARG A 105 25.35 30.25 -10.53
C ARG A 105 25.66 30.32 -9.04
N LEU A 106 24.63 30.22 -8.19
CA LEU A 106 24.74 30.41 -6.75
C LEU A 106 25.24 29.15 -6.02
N PHE A 107 24.95 27.96 -6.52
CA PHE A 107 25.26 26.69 -5.84
C PHE A 107 26.25 25.83 -6.63
N ASN A 108 27.20 25.22 -5.91
CA ASN A 108 28.17 24.29 -6.50
C ASN A 108 27.56 22.88 -6.60
N LEU A 109 26.78 22.66 -7.66
CA LEU A 109 26.08 21.40 -7.91
C LEU A 109 27.01 20.31 -8.43
N SER A 110 26.77 19.08 -7.99
CA SER A 110 27.37 17.89 -8.58
C SER A 110 26.88 17.66 -10.02
N LYS A 111 27.58 16.80 -10.76
CA LYS A 111 27.20 16.45 -12.14
C LYS A 111 25.80 15.83 -12.22
N SER A 112 25.44 14.99 -11.25
CA SER A 112 24.10 14.39 -11.16
C SER A 112 23.04 15.45 -10.89
N GLU A 113 23.28 16.34 -9.93
CA GLU A 113 22.34 17.42 -9.61
C GLU A 113 22.12 18.36 -10.79
N LEU A 114 23.18 18.71 -11.56
CA LEU A 114 23.04 19.48 -12.79
C LEU A 114 22.12 18.80 -13.82
N LEU A 115 22.22 17.47 -13.96
CA LEU A 115 21.33 16.70 -14.84
C LEU A 115 19.90 16.62 -14.30
N GLU A 116 19.72 16.56 -12.98
CA GLU A 116 18.39 16.57 -12.36
C GLU A 116 17.67 17.91 -12.60
N VAL A 117 18.39 19.04 -12.47
CA VAL A 117 17.77 20.38 -12.55
C VAL A 117 17.68 20.94 -13.97
N GLN A 118 18.32 20.33 -14.98
CA GLN A 118 18.41 20.88 -16.34
C GLN A 118 17.05 21.15 -16.99
N GLN A 119 16.00 20.42 -16.61
CA GLN A 119 14.63 20.57 -17.14
C GLN A 119 13.73 21.43 -16.25
N MET A 120 14.23 21.87 -15.08
CA MET A 120 13.47 22.67 -14.13
C MET A 120 13.50 24.15 -14.54
N LYS A 121 12.36 24.83 -14.43
CA LYS A 121 12.29 26.29 -14.63
C LYS A 121 12.74 27.05 -13.38
N GLN A 122 12.35 26.52 -12.22
CA GLN A 122 12.55 27.14 -10.92
C GLN A 122 12.87 26.06 -9.87
N VAL A 123 13.63 26.48 -8.86
CA VAL A 123 13.92 25.71 -7.64
C VAL A 123 13.24 26.41 -6.47
N TYR A 124 12.50 25.66 -5.65
CA TYR A 124 11.75 26.19 -4.51
C TYR A 124 12.45 25.93 -3.18
N TYR A 125 13.28 24.90 -3.11
CA TYR A 125 14.07 24.60 -1.92
C TYR A 125 15.34 23.86 -2.32
N TYR A 126 16.45 24.25 -1.70
CA TYR A 126 17.69 23.51 -1.83
C TYR A 126 18.50 23.60 -0.56
N LYS A 127 19.01 22.44 -0.17
CA LYS A 127 20.10 22.27 0.77
C LYS A 127 21.01 21.21 0.19
N GLN A 128 22.32 21.41 0.25
CA GLN A 128 23.27 20.44 -0.28
C GLN A 128 23.02 19.06 0.36
N SER A 129 22.57 18.10 -0.45
CA SER A 129 22.37 16.73 0.01
C SER A 129 23.70 16.11 0.41
N LYS A 130 23.69 15.26 1.44
CA LYS A 130 24.85 14.40 1.71
C LYS A 130 24.99 13.39 0.57
N ILE A 131 26.21 12.89 0.35
CA ILE A 131 26.50 11.87 -0.67
C ILE A 131 25.48 10.73 -0.55
N GLN A 132 24.84 10.42 -1.66
CA GLN A 132 23.68 9.54 -1.68
C GLN A 132 24.06 8.13 -2.05
N GLN A 133 23.63 7.21 -1.21
CA GLN A 133 23.62 5.79 -1.47
C GLN A 133 22.28 5.25 -0.99
N ASP A 134 21.73 4.28 -1.71
CA ASP A 134 20.64 3.48 -1.18
C ASP A 134 21.18 2.67 0.00
N GLY A 135 20.34 2.43 1.01
CA GLY A 135 20.64 1.48 2.05
C GLY A 135 20.68 0.05 1.50
N GLN A 136 21.15 -0.91 2.32
CA GLN A 136 21.40 -2.28 1.89
C GLN A 136 20.16 -2.98 1.29
N ASN A 137 18.95 -2.58 1.70
CA ASN A 137 17.71 -3.17 1.22
C ASN A 137 16.96 -2.25 0.23
N GLY A 138 17.67 -1.30 -0.41
CA GLY A 138 17.13 -0.38 -1.41
C GLY A 138 16.30 0.75 -0.84
N GLU A 139 16.37 1.04 0.47
CA GLU A 139 15.79 2.25 1.05
C GLU A 139 16.55 3.51 0.62
N TYR A 140 15.82 4.60 0.40
CA TYR A 140 16.44 5.89 0.14
C TYR A 140 16.90 6.52 1.46
N LEU A 141 18.20 6.83 1.59
CA LEU A 141 18.72 7.42 2.81
C LEU A 141 18.39 8.92 2.89
N CYS A 142 17.33 9.25 3.62
CA CYS A 142 16.92 10.62 3.90
C CYS A 142 17.66 11.25 5.08
N TYR A 143 17.91 12.55 4.98
CA TYR A 143 18.39 13.39 6.09
C TYR A 143 17.42 14.53 6.34
N ALA A 144 17.21 14.88 7.62
CA ALA A 144 16.39 16.02 7.98
C ALA A 144 16.93 17.31 7.34
N LYS A 145 16.02 18.15 6.84
CA LYS A 145 16.26 19.37 6.07
C LYS A 145 16.87 19.15 4.68
N ASP A 146 17.01 17.90 4.22
CA ASP A 146 17.43 17.64 2.85
C ASP A 146 16.26 17.88 1.88
N HIS A 147 16.57 18.12 0.61
CA HIS A 147 15.58 18.38 -0.42
C HIS A 147 15.11 17.10 -1.12
N ILE A 148 13.85 17.08 -1.52
CA ILE A 148 13.30 16.15 -2.51
C ILE A 148 12.76 16.98 -3.66
N LYS A 149 13.16 16.65 -4.89
CA LYS A 149 12.70 17.33 -6.13
C LYS A 149 12.88 18.85 -6.10
N TYR A 150 13.88 19.32 -5.36
CA TYR A 150 14.21 20.75 -5.20
C TYR A 150 13.02 21.64 -4.78
N GLN A 151 12.10 21.06 -4.00
CA GLN A 151 10.83 21.68 -3.62
C GLN A 151 10.40 21.28 -2.22
N TYR A 152 10.47 19.99 -1.90
CA TYR A 152 10.07 19.47 -0.61
C TYR A 152 11.27 19.44 0.35
N GLU A 153 11.09 20.01 1.53
CA GLU A 153 12.03 19.87 2.64
C GLU A 153 11.61 18.71 3.54
N ILE A 154 12.52 17.77 3.80
CA ILE A 154 12.28 16.67 4.75
C ILE A 154 12.28 17.21 6.18
N ILE A 155 11.17 17.05 6.90
CA ILE A 155 11.07 17.47 8.30
C ILE A 155 11.47 16.30 9.20
N ASN A 156 10.70 15.20 9.16
CA ASN A 156 10.91 14.03 10.00
C ASN A 156 10.29 12.77 9.38
N LEU A 157 10.81 11.61 9.76
CA LEU A 157 10.21 10.31 9.45
C LEU A 157 8.92 10.15 10.28
N ILE A 158 7.83 9.76 9.63
CA ILE A 158 6.52 9.51 10.28
C ILE A 158 6.05 8.05 10.15
N GLY A 159 6.63 7.28 9.24
CA GLY A 159 6.35 5.84 9.11
C GLY A 159 7.42 5.09 8.33
N GLN A 160 7.61 3.82 8.63
CA GLN A 160 8.55 2.94 7.93
C GLN A 160 8.00 1.52 7.88
N GLY A 161 8.17 0.84 6.75
CA GLY A 161 7.71 -0.53 6.57
C GLY A 161 8.41 -1.29 5.43
N SER A 162 7.79 -2.38 5.01
CA SER A 162 8.27 -3.22 3.90
C SER A 162 8.31 -2.45 2.57
N PHE A 163 7.32 -1.58 2.32
CA PHE A 163 7.21 -0.82 1.07
C PHE A 163 8.25 0.30 0.95
N GLY A 164 8.67 0.88 2.07
CA GLY A 164 9.55 2.05 2.10
C GLY A 164 9.36 2.90 3.34
N GLN A 165 9.48 4.21 3.17
CA GLN A 165 9.45 5.19 4.26
C GLN A 165 8.49 6.32 3.93
N VAL A 166 7.84 6.87 4.95
CA VAL A 166 6.94 8.01 4.85
C VAL A 166 7.50 9.13 5.70
N PHE A 167 7.69 10.30 5.09
CA PHE A 167 8.23 11.49 5.73
C PHE A 167 7.18 12.59 5.77
N GLN A 168 7.14 13.35 6.87
CA GLN A 168 6.52 14.67 6.83
C GLN A 168 7.46 15.61 6.06
N VAL A 169 6.91 16.33 5.10
CA VAL A 169 7.65 17.29 4.28
C VAL A 169 6.97 18.66 4.26
N LEU A 170 7.74 19.72 4.15
CA LEU A 170 7.24 21.07 3.82
C LEU A 170 7.41 21.30 2.32
N ASP A 171 6.31 21.54 1.62
CA ASP A 171 6.36 22.02 0.24
C ASP A 171 6.64 23.53 0.24
N HIS A 172 7.83 23.93 -0.21
CA HIS A 172 8.20 25.35 -0.29
C HIS A 172 7.48 26.10 -1.42
N LYS A 173 6.84 25.41 -2.36
CA LYS A 173 6.01 26.04 -3.39
C LYS A 173 4.67 26.52 -2.83
N THR A 174 3.99 25.68 -2.06
CA THR A 174 2.66 26.00 -1.50
C THR A 174 2.71 26.43 -0.03
N GLN A 175 3.85 26.30 0.63
CA GLN A 175 4.04 26.51 2.08
C GLN A 175 3.12 25.62 2.94
N LYS A 176 2.83 24.40 2.47
CA LYS A 176 1.98 23.42 3.16
C LYS A 176 2.78 22.18 3.53
N THR A 177 2.35 21.50 4.58
CA THR A 177 2.94 20.22 4.99
C THR A 177 2.21 19.04 4.36
N PHE A 178 2.95 18.03 3.94
CA PHE A 178 2.46 16.82 3.29
C PHE A 178 3.12 15.57 3.88
N ALA A 179 2.58 14.40 3.54
CA ALA A 179 3.22 13.11 3.76
C ALA A 179 3.82 12.61 2.43
N LEU A 180 5.13 12.40 2.40
CA LEU A 180 5.87 11.89 1.24
C LEU A 180 6.24 10.42 1.48
N LYS A 181 5.64 9.50 0.73
CA LYS A 181 6.00 8.07 0.70
C LYS A 181 7.08 7.86 -0.35
N ILE A 182 8.27 7.43 0.08
CA ILE A 182 9.40 7.06 -0.78
C ILE A 182 9.51 5.54 -0.78
N ILE A 183 9.30 4.96 -1.95
CA ILE A 183 9.26 3.51 -2.17
C ILE A 183 10.68 2.98 -2.33
N ARG A 184 10.98 1.81 -1.76
CA ARG A 184 12.28 1.17 -1.96
C ARG A 184 12.58 0.97 -3.45
N ASN A 185 13.85 1.02 -3.81
CA ASN A 185 14.36 0.85 -5.17
C ASN A 185 14.30 -0.64 -5.61
N GLN A 186 13.10 -1.22 -5.61
CA GLN A 186 12.85 -2.61 -6.01
C GLN A 186 11.69 -2.65 -7.01
N ASP A 187 11.88 -3.29 -8.17
CA ASP A 187 10.94 -3.22 -9.29
C ASP A 187 9.52 -3.67 -8.93
N LYS A 188 9.38 -4.71 -8.11
CA LYS A 188 8.06 -5.19 -7.64
C LYS A 188 7.33 -4.10 -6.83
N LEU A 189 8.03 -3.46 -5.90
CA LEU A 189 7.46 -2.41 -5.05
C LEU A 189 7.14 -1.14 -5.85
N LYS A 190 7.99 -0.77 -6.81
CA LYS A 190 7.71 0.36 -7.72
C LYS A 190 6.47 0.14 -8.57
N LYS A 191 6.28 -1.08 -9.11
CA LYS A 191 5.07 -1.43 -9.87
C LYS A 191 3.82 -1.34 -8.99
N GLN A 192 3.90 -1.85 -7.76
CA GLN A 192 2.82 -1.78 -6.79
C GLN A 192 2.47 -0.33 -6.41
N ALA A 193 3.48 0.52 -6.20
CA ALA A 193 3.28 1.94 -5.94
C ALA A 193 2.64 2.70 -7.11
N LEU A 194 2.92 2.30 -8.35
CA LEU A 194 2.24 2.86 -9.52
C LEU A 194 0.76 2.47 -9.57
N VAL A 195 0.42 1.23 -9.19
CA VAL A 195 -0.97 0.79 -9.05
C VAL A 195 -1.68 1.61 -7.97
N GLU A 196 -1.07 1.76 -6.79
CA GLU A 196 -1.57 2.59 -5.69
C GLU A 196 -1.86 4.02 -6.14
N ALA A 197 -0.88 4.69 -6.77
CA ALA A 197 -1.04 6.06 -7.24
C ALA A 197 -2.13 6.18 -8.30
N ASN A 198 -2.24 5.22 -9.23
CA ASN A 198 -3.29 5.23 -10.26
C ASN A 198 -4.70 5.05 -9.67
N LEU A 199 -4.86 4.14 -8.70
CA LEU A 199 -6.14 3.98 -7.98
C LEU A 199 -6.54 5.28 -7.27
N LEU A 200 -5.58 5.88 -6.55
CA LEU A 200 -5.84 7.11 -5.80
C LEU A 200 -6.09 8.32 -6.71
N MET A 201 -5.42 8.43 -7.86
CA MET A 201 -5.72 9.47 -8.86
C MET A 201 -7.14 9.29 -9.41
N MET A 202 -7.54 8.07 -9.76
CA MET A 202 -8.91 7.79 -10.22
C MET A 202 -9.96 8.14 -9.17
N ILE A 203 -9.72 7.77 -7.90
CA ILE A 203 -10.58 8.14 -6.77
C ILE A 203 -10.63 9.67 -6.63
N LYS A 204 -9.47 10.34 -6.71
CA LYS A 204 -9.35 11.80 -6.59
C LYS A 204 -10.22 12.54 -7.61
N GLU A 205 -10.17 12.08 -8.87
CA GLU A 205 -10.92 12.63 -9.99
C GLU A 205 -12.42 12.44 -9.86
N ARG A 206 -12.86 11.27 -9.35
CA ARG A 206 -14.28 10.93 -9.20
C ARG A 206 -14.90 11.46 -7.90
N ASP A 207 -14.09 11.90 -6.95
CA ASP A 207 -14.52 12.54 -5.70
C ASP A 207 -13.98 13.98 -5.58
N PRO A 208 -14.46 14.93 -6.41
CA PRO A 208 -14.00 16.32 -6.35
C PRO A 208 -14.40 17.02 -5.05
N GLN A 209 -15.42 16.52 -4.34
CA GLN A 209 -15.94 17.09 -3.10
C GLN A 209 -15.25 16.55 -1.83
N ASN A 210 -14.33 15.58 -1.97
CA ASN A 210 -13.60 14.95 -0.86
C ASN A 210 -14.54 14.36 0.22
N LYS A 211 -15.63 13.71 -0.22
CA LYS A 211 -16.66 13.12 0.66
C LYS A 211 -16.48 11.62 0.87
N SER A 212 -15.57 10.98 0.16
CA SER A 212 -15.33 9.54 0.23
C SER A 212 -14.57 9.09 1.48
N ASN A 213 -14.04 10.02 2.29
CA ASN A 213 -13.15 9.72 3.42
C ASN A 213 -11.93 8.87 3.00
N ILE A 214 -11.40 9.12 1.80
CA ILE A 214 -10.16 8.49 1.30
C ILE A 214 -9.05 9.54 1.27
N VAL A 215 -7.81 9.10 1.54
CA VAL A 215 -6.63 9.97 1.46
C VAL A 215 -6.45 10.59 0.07
N ARG A 216 -6.11 11.87 0.04
CA ARG A 216 -5.87 12.61 -1.20
C ARG A 216 -4.40 12.50 -1.58
N ILE A 217 -4.16 11.92 -2.75
CA ILE A 217 -2.88 12.05 -3.46
C ILE A 217 -2.75 13.48 -4.00
N GLU A 218 -1.60 14.11 -3.78
CA GLU A 218 -1.27 15.41 -4.35
C GLU A 218 -0.54 15.24 -5.68
N GLU A 219 0.56 14.48 -5.67
CA GLU A 219 1.31 14.14 -6.88
C GLU A 219 2.10 12.83 -6.72
N GLN A 220 2.56 12.32 -7.87
CA GLN A 220 3.50 11.20 -7.97
C GLN A 220 4.66 11.61 -8.87
N PHE A 221 5.89 11.21 -8.51
CA PHE A 221 7.06 11.41 -9.35
C PHE A 221 8.16 10.38 -9.05
N ILE A 222 9.17 10.32 -9.91
CA ILE A 222 10.38 9.54 -9.66
C ILE A 222 11.49 10.51 -9.24
N PHE A 223 12.16 10.22 -8.13
CA PHE A 223 13.32 10.97 -7.69
C PHE A 223 14.46 10.01 -7.39
N ARG A 224 15.59 10.18 -8.09
CA ARG A 224 16.83 9.41 -7.89
C ARG A 224 16.60 7.88 -7.88
N GLY A 225 15.73 7.41 -8.78
CA GLY A 225 15.40 5.98 -8.93
C GLY A 225 14.24 5.48 -8.07
N HIS A 226 13.77 6.26 -7.09
CA HIS A 226 12.66 5.89 -6.21
C HIS A 226 11.33 6.43 -6.72
N GLN A 227 10.28 5.63 -6.61
CA GLN A 227 8.91 6.11 -6.75
C GLN A 227 8.52 6.90 -5.49
N CYS A 228 7.99 8.10 -5.69
CA CYS A 228 7.60 9.02 -4.65
C CYS A 228 6.12 9.38 -4.82
N ILE A 229 5.35 9.29 -3.73
CA ILE A 229 3.93 9.67 -3.71
C ILE A 229 3.71 10.68 -2.59
N VAL A 230 3.12 11.82 -2.92
CA VAL A 230 2.80 12.90 -1.98
C VAL A 230 1.32 12.80 -1.63
N PHE A 231 1.00 12.77 -0.35
CA PHE A 231 -0.34 12.72 0.20
C PHE A 231 -0.61 13.93 1.09
N GLU A 232 -1.88 14.28 1.27
CA GLU A 232 -2.28 15.14 2.39
C GLU A 232 -1.71 14.60 3.72
N LYS A 233 -1.29 15.50 4.61
CA LYS A 233 -0.81 15.10 5.93
C LYS A 233 -2.01 14.75 6.81
N LEU A 234 -1.95 13.58 7.45
CA LEU A 234 -2.87 13.13 8.49
C LEU A 234 -2.11 12.96 9.82
N GLU A 235 -2.84 12.74 10.91
CA GLU A 235 -2.26 12.68 12.26
C GLU A 235 -1.94 11.23 12.66
N PHE A 236 -2.86 10.53 13.35
CA PHE A 236 -2.63 9.20 13.92
C PHE A 236 -3.56 8.16 13.31
N ASN A 237 -3.12 6.91 13.23
CA ASN A 237 -4.00 5.80 12.86
C ASN A 237 -4.82 5.28 14.07
N LEU A 238 -5.88 4.52 13.80
CA LEU A 238 -6.76 4.00 14.85
C LEU A 238 -6.06 3.02 15.80
N PHE A 239 -4.99 2.35 15.37
CA PHE A 239 -4.16 1.53 16.27
C PHE A 239 -3.47 2.38 17.33
N GLU A 240 -2.86 3.51 16.95
CA GLU A 240 -2.27 4.44 17.90
C GLU A 240 -3.33 5.08 18.82
N VAL A 241 -4.55 5.32 18.32
CA VAL A 241 -5.68 5.74 19.17
C VAL A 241 -6.00 4.67 20.22
N LEU A 242 -6.09 3.40 19.85
CA LEU A 242 -6.32 2.30 20.80
C LEU A 242 -5.22 2.21 21.85
N LYS A 243 -3.96 2.36 21.43
CA LYS A 243 -2.81 2.37 22.34
C LYS A 243 -2.86 3.53 23.34
N GLN A 244 -3.25 4.73 22.89
CA GLN A 244 -3.49 5.87 23.78
C GLN A 244 -4.63 5.60 24.78
N GLN A 245 -5.67 4.89 24.36
CA GLN A 245 -6.75 4.41 25.23
C GLN A 245 -6.38 3.18 26.08
N LYS A 246 -5.10 2.77 26.08
CA LYS A 246 -4.60 1.58 26.78
C LYS A 246 -5.39 0.32 26.43
N PHE A 247 -5.81 0.21 25.17
CA PHE A 247 -6.55 -0.93 24.63
C PHE A 247 -7.87 -1.24 25.38
N ARG A 248 -8.55 -0.20 25.88
CA ARG A 248 -9.89 -0.33 26.51
C ARG A 248 -11.06 -0.27 25.52
N GLY A 249 -10.76 -0.06 24.24
CA GLY A 249 -11.78 0.20 23.22
C GLY A 249 -12.24 1.66 23.18
N LEU A 250 -13.11 1.96 22.22
CA LEU A 250 -13.72 3.27 22.01
C LEU A 250 -15.16 3.29 22.55
N ASP A 251 -15.63 4.48 22.94
CA ASP A 251 -17.03 4.69 23.27
C ASP A 251 -17.95 4.46 22.05
N TYR A 252 -19.21 4.08 22.30
CA TYR A 252 -20.18 3.75 21.25
C TYR A 252 -20.43 4.88 20.24
N GLU A 253 -20.40 6.13 20.69
CA GLU A 253 -20.62 7.27 19.81
C GLU A 253 -19.47 7.40 18.80
N THR A 254 -18.23 7.33 19.28
CA THR A 254 -17.02 7.33 18.45
C THR A 254 -16.95 6.09 17.56
N LEU A 255 -17.22 4.91 18.11
CA LEU A 255 -17.26 3.63 17.39
C LEU A 255 -18.19 3.70 16.18
N ARG A 256 -19.44 4.14 16.37
CA ARG A 256 -20.41 4.26 15.28
C ARG A 256 -20.03 5.34 14.27
N LYS A 257 -19.55 6.50 14.72
CA LYS A 257 -19.08 7.58 13.83
C LYS A 257 -17.93 7.14 12.92
N PHE A 258 -16.96 6.41 13.45
CA PHE A 258 -15.87 5.86 12.64
C PHE A 258 -16.37 4.75 11.72
N SER A 259 -17.22 3.86 12.22
CA SER A 259 -17.81 2.79 11.41
C SER A 259 -18.59 3.33 10.21
N TYR A 260 -19.41 4.37 10.41
CA TYR A 260 -20.12 5.06 9.33
C TYR A 260 -19.16 5.65 8.29
N GLN A 261 -18.12 6.36 8.72
CA GLN A 261 -17.16 6.97 7.78
C GLN A 261 -16.36 5.93 6.98
N ILE A 262 -16.00 4.79 7.61
CA ILE A 262 -15.35 3.67 6.92
C ILE A 262 -16.33 3.05 5.91
N LEU A 263 -17.60 2.83 6.28
CA LEU A 263 -18.62 2.32 5.36
C LEU A 263 -18.89 3.27 4.18
N VAL A 264 -18.85 4.59 4.39
CA VAL A 264 -18.91 5.57 3.30
C VAL A 264 -17.75 5.36 2.33
N SER A 265 -16.54 5.12 2.85
CA SER A 265 -15.36 4.80 2.03
C SER A 265 -15.55 3.51 1.25
N LEU A 266 -15.96 2.43 1.93
CA LEU A 266 -16.15 1.12 1.30
C LEU A 266 -17.28 1.13 0.26
N ASN A 267 -18.38 1.83 0.52
CA ASN A 267 -19.46 2.00 -0.46
C ASN A 267 -18.98 2.78 -1.69
N TYR A 268 -18.11 3.77 -1.50
CA TYR A 268 -17.51 4.50 -2.60
C TYR A 268 -16.57 3.61 -3.43
N LEU A 269 -15.69 2.84 -2.78
CA LEU A 269 -14.82 1.87 -3.45
C LEU A 269 -15.61 0.81 -4.22
N HIS A 270 -16.70 0.32 -3.63
CA HIS A 270 -17.59 -0.65 -4.26
C HIS A 270 -18.15 -0.11 -5.58
N LYS A 271 -18.63 1.14 -5.59
CA LYS A 271 -19.13 1.81 -6.83
C LYS A 271 -18.06 1.96 -7.92
N LEU A 272 -16.78 1.93 -7.54
CA LEU A 272 -15.66 2.02 -8.47
C LEU A 272 -15.06 0.64 -8.81
N ASN A 273 -15.61 -0.46 -8.29
CA ASN A 273 -15.07 -1.81 -8.37
C ASN A 273 -13.62 -1.91 -7.84
N ILE A 274 -13.33 -1.21 -6.74
CA ILE A 274 -12.01 -1.23 -6.09
C ILE A 274 -12.09 -2.10 -4.83
N ILE A 275 -11.15 -3.02 -4.69
CA ILE A 275 -10.90 -3.79 -3.48
C ILE A 275 -9.68 -3.17 -2.79
N HIS A 276 -9.79 -2.84 -1.50
CA HIS A 276 -8.71 -2.27 -0.69
C HIS A 276 -7.65 -3.32 -0.33
N CYS A 277 -8.07 -4.55 -0.01
CA CYS A 277 -7.24 -5.72 0.27
C CYS A 277 -6.37 -5.66 1.54
N ASP A 278 -6.34 -4.56 2.30
CA ASP A 278 -5.61 -4.48 3.58
C ASP A 278 -6.26 -3.52 4.60
N LEU A 279 -7.58 -3.62 4.79
CA LEU A 279 -8.28 -2.80 5.78
C LEU A 279 -7.96 -3.29 7.20
N LYS A 280 -7.46 -2.38 8.05
CA LYS A 280 -7.05 -2.62 9.44
C LYS A 280 -6.90 -1.29 10.20
N PRO A 281 -6.83 -1.27 11.54
CA PRO A 281 -6.71 -0.04 12.33
C PRO A 281 -5.53 0.86 11.91
N GLU A 282 -4.40 0.30 11.49
CA GLU A 282 -3.23 1.07 11.03
C GLU A 282 -3.48 1.84 9.73
N ASN A 283 -4.44 1.36 8.92
CA ASN A 283 -4.79 1.92 7.61
C ASN A 283 -6.04 2.82 7.65
N VAL A 284 -6.54 3.14 8.85
CA VAL A 284 -7.55 4.18 9.05
C VAL A 284 -6.93 5.30 9.88
N MET A 285 -6.74 6.46 9.27
CA MET A 285 -6.08 7.60 9.88
C MET A 285 -7.07 8.68 10.28
N VAL A 286 -6.85 9.29 11.44
CA VAL A 286 -7.58 10.46 11.90
C VAL A 286 -6.98 11.71 11.26
N GLN A 287 -7.82 12.51 10.60
CA GLN A 287 -7.45 13.82 10.10
C GLN A 287 -7.48 14.87 11.21
N ASP A 288 -8.52 14.85 12.05
CA ASP A 288 -8.65 15.73 13.20
C ASP A 288 -9.45 15.04 14.32
N MET A 289 -8.81 14.91 15.49
CA MET A 289 -9.41 14.26 16.66
C MET A 289 -10.60 15.04 17.22
N LYS A 290 -10.65 16.38 17.04
CA LYS A 290 -11.77 17.20 17.53
C LYS A 290 -13.02 16.94 16.72
N SER A 291 -12.89 16.93 15.39
CA SER A 291 -14.00 16.64 14.48
C SER A 291 -14.27 15.15 14.27
N LYS A 292 -13.41 14.27 14.80
CA LYS A 292 -13.50 12.80 14.64
C LYS A 292 -13.58 12.39 13.16
N ILE A 293 -12.88 13.11 12.28
CA ILE A 293 -12.85 12.82 10.84
C ILE A 293 -11.75 11.79 10.57
N ILE A 294 -12.10 10.71 9.87
CA ILE A 294 -11.14 9.67 9.45
C ILE A 294 -10.96 9.64 7.94
N LYS A 295 -9.83 9.09 7.51
CA LYS A 295 -9.51 8.80 6.12
C LYS A 295 -8.89 7.41 6.00
N LEU A 296 -9.36 6.64 5.02
CA LEU A 296 -8.76 5.38 4.61
C LEU A 296 -7.47 5.65 3.84
N VAL A 297 -6.40 4.92 4.18
CA VAL A 297 -5.06 5.06 3.60
C VAL A 297 -4.51 3.71 3.13
N ASP A 298 -3.38 3.74 2.41
CA ASP A 298 -2.58 2.59 1.96
C ASP A 298 -3.29 1.65 0.97
N PHE A 299 -3.44 2.15 -0.26
CA PHE A 299 -3.96 1.39 -1.40
C PHE A 299 -2.88 0.56 -2.10
N GLY A 300 -1.73 0.35 -1.43
CA GLY A 300 -0.61 -0.43 -1.94
C GLY A 300 -1.01 -1.85 -2.33
N SER A 301 -1.91 -2.49 -1.57
CA SER A 301 -2.40 -3.85 -1.85
C SER A 301 -3.67 -3.88 -2.69
N GLY A 302 -4.24 -2.71 -3.00
CA GLY A 302 -5.54 -2.58 -3.64
C GLY A 302 -5.51 -3.00 -5.12
N CYS A 303 -6.68 -3.38 -5.63
CA CYS A 303 -6.85 -3.75 -7.03
C CYS A 303 -8.26 -3.47 -7.54
N ILE A 304 -8.44 -3.51 -8.86
CA ILE A 304 -9.76 -3.51 -9.48
C ILE A 304 -10.31 -4.93 -9.43
N ASP A 305 -11.57 -5.09 -9.04
CA ASP A 305 -12.24 -6.39 -9.06
C ASP A 305 -12.25 -6.96 -10.48
N GLY A 306 -11.90 -8.25 -10.61
CA GLY A 306 -11.63 -8.95 -11.88
C GLY A 306 -10.17 -8.92 -12.32
N ASN A 307 -9.32 -8.08 -11.71
CA ASN A 307 -7.89 -7.96 -11.99
C ASN A 307 -7.01 -8.37 -10.79
N GLN A 308 -7.50 -9.30 -9.97
CA GLN A 308 -6.75 -9.85 -8.82
C GLN A 308 -5.49 -10.61 -9.29
N VAL A 309 -4.32 -10.27 -8.72
CA VAL A 309 -3.03 -10.91 -9.06
C VAL A 309 -2.52 -11.80 -7.93
N TYR A 310 -2.80 -11.45 -6.68
CA TYR A 310 -2.23 -12.11 -5.50
C TYR A 310 -3.28 -12.94 -4.78
N THR A 311 -2.92 -14.15 -4.36
CA THR A 311 -3.81 -15.04 -3.60
C THR A 311 -3.61 -14.95 -2.10
N TYR A 312 -2.44 -14.48 -1.66
CA TYR A 312 -2.14 -14.20 -0.25
C TYR A 312 -2.16 -12.69 -0.01
N ILE A 313 -3.30 -12.19 0.45
CA ILE A 313 -3.59 -10.77 0.68
C ILE A 313 -4.21 -10.57 2.08
N GLN A 314 -4.46 -9.32 2.46
CA GLN A 314 -4.92 -8.89 3.79
C GLN A 314 -3.93 -9.19 4.92
N SER A 315 -3.88 -8.33 5.92
CA SER A 315 -3.26 -8.64 7.20
C SER A 315 -4.05 -9.74 7.92
N ARG A 316 -3.35 -10.73 8.50
CA ARG A 316 -3.93 -12.02 8.88
C ARG A 316 -5.16 -11.91 9.80
N TYR A 317 -5.12 -11.05 10.80
CA TYR A 317 -6.22 -10.89 11.77
C TYR A 317 -7.53 -10.38 11.14
N TYR A 318 -7.43 -9.73 9.98
CA TYR A 318 -8.53 -9.14 9.24
C TYR A 318 -8.82 -9.90 7.94
N ARG A 319 -8.18 -11.06 7.73
CA ARG A 319 -8.24 -11.82 6.48
C ARG A 319 -9.54 -12.60 6.37
N ALA A 320 -10.21 -12.46 5.24
CA ALA A 320 -11.47 -13.13 4.95
C ALA A 320 -11.29 -14.64 4.74
N PRO A 321 -12.28 -15.47 5.08
CA PRO A 321 -12.18 -16.93 4.96
C PRO A 321 -11.93 -17.38 3.52
N GLU A 322 -12.58 -16.77 2.53
CA GLU A 322 -12.37 -17.09 1.12
C GLU A 322 -10.89 -16.92 0.68
N VAL A 323 -10.19 -15.94 1.25
CA VAL A 323 -8.75 -15.75 1.00
C VAL A 323 -7.92 -16.86 1.67
N ILE A 324 -8.24 -17.21 2.93
CA ILE A 324 -7.58 -18.32 3.65
C ILE A 324 -7.70 -19.63 2.85
N PHE A 325 -8.87 -19.91 2.31
CA PHE A 325 -9.15 -21.13 1.57
C PHE A 325 -8.71 -21.11 0.10
N GLY A 326 -8.27 -19.96 -0.41
CA GLY A 326 -7.87 -19.79 -1.80
C GLY A 326 -9.03 -19.83 -2.79
N LEU A 327 -10.24 -19.48 -2.34
CA LEU A 327 -11.38 -19.24 -3.21
C LEU A 327 -11.18 -17.93 -4.00
N LYS A 328 -11.97 -17.74 -5.07
CA LYS A 328 -12.04 -16.43 -5.73
C LYS A 328 -12.57 -15.42 -4.71
N TYR A 329 -11.93 -14.26 -4.63
CA TYR A 329 -12.32 -13.19 -3.72
C TYR A 329 -12.68 -11.93 -4.51
N GLY A 330 -13.57 -11.12 -3.93
CA GLY A 330 -14.03 -9.85 -4.46
C GLY A 330 -13.98 -8.73 -3.41
N MET A 331 -14.84 -7.72 -3.57
CA MET A 331 -14.94 -6.57 -2.66
C MET A 331 -15.44 -6.95 -1.26
N GLU A 332 -16.06 -8.13 -1.14
CA GLU A 332 -16.65 -8.66 0.09
C GLU A 332 -15.61 -8.92 1.18
N ILE A 333 -14.33 -9.09 0.80
CA ILE A 333 -13.24 -9.28 1.78
C ILE A 333 -13.04 -8.05 2.65
N ASP A 334 -13.30 -6.84 2.13
CA ASP A 334 -13.13 -5.61 2.88
C ASP A 334 -14.23 -5.44 3.93
N MET A 335 -15.43 -5.99 3.67
CA MET A 335 -16.51 -6.05 4.68
C MET A 335 -16.17 -7.01 5.82
N TRP A 336 -15.47 -8.11 5.55
CA TRP A 336 -14.92 -8.98 6.59
C TRP A 336 -13.86 -8.26 7.44
N SER A 337 -12.89 -7.61 6.77
CA SER A 337 -11.85 -6.83 7.46
C SER A 337 -12.45 -5.69 8.29
N PHE A 338 -13.50 -5.04 7.77
CA PHE A 338 -14.22 -3.99 8.46
C PHE A 338 -14.85 -4.50 9.75
N ALA A 339 -15.50 -5.66 9.73
CA ALA A 339 -16.07 -6.26 10.95
C ALA A 339 -14.98 -6.57 11.98
N CYS A 340 -13.86 -7.16 11.56
CA CYS A 340 -12.71 -7.41 12.43
C CYS A 340 -12.18 -6.11 13.05
N LEU A 341 -12.01 -5.06 12.24
CA LEU A 341 -11.55 -3.74 12.67
C LEU A 341 -12.51 -3.13 13.68
N VAL A 342 -13.83 -3.13 13.39
CA VAL A 342 -14.87 -2.57 14.26
C VAL A 342 -14.94 -3.31 15.60
N SER A 343 -14.86 -4.64 15.59
CA SER A 343 -14.75 -5.45 16.81
C SER A 343 -13.51 -5.09 17.64
N GLU A 344 -12.38 -4.86 16.99
CA GLU A 344 -11.13 -4.48 17.68
C GLU A 344 -11.19 -3.07 18.26
N ILE A 345 -11.69 -2.08 17.51
CA ILE A 345 -11.80 -0.73 18.06
C ILE A 345 -12.87 -0.64 19.16
N HIS A 346 -13.84 -1.56 19.19
CA HIS A 346 -14.80 -1.68 20.28
C HIS A 346 -14.19 -2.29 21.55
N THR A 347 -13.49 -3.42 21.42
CA THR A 347 -12.99 -4.20 22.58
C THR A 347 -11.57 -3.82 23.00
N GLY A 348 -10.84 -3.12 22.12
CA GLY A 348 -9.41 -2.86 22.23
C GLY A 348 -8.51 -4.04 21.86
N GLN A 349 -9.05 -5.18 21.41
CA GLN A 349 -8.28 -6.38 21.08
C GLN A 349 -8.74 -7.00 19.75
N PRO A 350 -7.84 -7.55 18.91
CA PRO A 350 -8.24 -8.25 17.70
C PRO A 350 -9.18 -9.42 18.02
N ILE A 351 -10.28 -9.54 17.27
CA ILE A 351 -11.27 -10.62 17.47
C ILE A 351 -10.72 -12.00 17.07
N PHE A 352 -9.84 -12.06 16.06
CA PHE A 352 -9.23 -13.30 15.57
C PHE A 352 -7.69 -13.18 15.45
N PRO A 353 -6.94 -13.24 16.56
CA PRO A 353 -5.48 -13.07 16.59
C PRO A 353 -4.72 -14.38 16.31
N GLY A 354 -4.84 -14.97 15.11
CA GLY A 354 -4.18 -16.25 14.80
C GLY A 354 -2.69 -16.11 14.43
N ASP A 355 -1.82 -17.01 14.90
CA ASP A 355 -0.39 -16.98 14.55
C ASP A 355 -0.12 -17.46 13.12
N ASN A 356 -1.01 -18.29 12.58
CA ASN A 356 -0.93 -18.88 11.24
C ASN A 356 -2.34 -19.07 10.63
N GLU A 357 -2.42 -19.46 9.37
CA GLU A 357 -3.72 -19.60 8.67
C GLU A 357 -4.64 -20.66 9.30
N LEU A 358 -4.09 -21.73 9.86
CA LEU A 358 -4.88 -22.78 10.51
C LEU A 358 -5.45 -22.29 11.84
N GLU A 359 -4.65 -21.60 12.64
CA GLU A 359 -5.14 -21.00 13.89
C GLU A 359 -6.15 -19.88 13.63
N GLN A 360 -5.90 -19.04 12.61
CA GLN A 360 -6.85 -18.02 12.16
C GLN A 360 -8.20 -18.66 11.83
N PHE A 361 -8.20 -19.75 11.07
CA PHE A 361 -9.42 -20.51 10.77
C PHE A 361 -10.11 -21.07 12.02
N ASN A 362 -9.36 -21.65 12.96
CA ASN A 362 -9.92 -22.20 14.19
C ASN A 362 -10.55 -21.13 15.09
N LEU A 363 -9.94 -19.94 15.18
CA LEU A 363 -10.50 -18.80 15.90
C LEU A 363 -11.81 -18.30 15.27
N ILE A 364 -11.87 -18.25 13.93
CA ILE A 364 -13.11 -17.89 13.23
C ILE A 364 -14.20 -18.90 13.55
N MET A 365 -13.92 -20.21 13.47
CA MET A 365 -14.91 -21.24 13.77
C MET A 365 -15.39 -21.21 15.22
N GLU A 366 -14.51 -20.89 16.17
CA GLU A 366 -14.85 -20.80 17.60
C GLU A 366 -16.00 -19.82 17.85
N VAL A 367 -16.07 -18.74 17.06
CA VAL A 367 -17.06 -17.67 17.21
C VAL A 367 -18.22 -17.80 16.23
N ILE A 368 -17.93 -18.06 14.95
CA ILE A 368 -18.91 -18.02 13.85
C ILE A 368 -19.52 -19.41 13.57
N GLY A 369 -18.97 -20.47 14.16
CA GLY A 369 -19.35 -21.84 13.87
C GLY A 369 -18.63 -22.39 12.62
N ALA A 370 -18.83 -23.68 12.35
CA ALA A 370 -18.17 -24.33 11.21
C ALA A 370 -18.78 -23.87 9.88
N PRO A 371 -17.98 -23.73 8.79
CA PRO A 371 -18.54 -23.52 7.47
C PRO A 371 -19.38 -24.74 7.04
N THR A 372 -20.32 -24.53 6.12
CA THR A 372 -21.11 -25.63 5.55
C THR A 372 -20.21 -26.60 4.79
N THR A 373 -20.62 -27.87 4.71
CA THR A 373 -19.89 -28.87 3.91
C THR A 373 -19.79 -28.46 2.44
N GLU A 374 -20.82 -27.81 1.89
CA GLU A 374 -20.79 -27.28 0.53
C GLU A 374 -19.68 -26.23 0.34
N PHE A 375 -19.55 -25.30 1.28
CA PHE A 375 -18.48 -24.32 1.26
C PHE A 375 -17.11 -25.01 1.32
N ALA A 376 -16.93 -25.96 2.24
CA ALA A 376 -15.67 -26.71 2.38
C ALA A 376 -15.28 -27.51 1.12
N LEU A 377 -16.27 -28.05 0.39
CA LEU A 377 -16.05 -28.80 -0.84
C LEU A 377 -15.55 -27.90 -2.00
N LYS A 378 -15.95 -26.62 -2.04
CA LYS A 378 -15.51 -25.64 -3.04
C LYS A 378 -14.06 -25.17 -2.81
N CYS A 379 -13.51 -25.33 -1.60
CA CYS A 379 -12.20 -24.80 -1.21
C CYS A 379 -11.03 -25.51 -1.93
N PRO A 380 -10.21 -24.79 -2.72
CA PRO A 380 -9.02 -25.36 -3.37
C PRO A 380 -7.99 -25.88 -2.36
N ARG A 381 -7.89 -25.22 -1.20
CA ARG A 381 -6.95 -25.57 -0.12
C ARG A 381 -7.54 -26.53 0.91
N LYS A 382 -8.64 -27.23 0.61
CA LYS A 382 -9.39 -28.05 1.60
C LYS A 382 -8.53 -29.03 2.38
N LYS A 383 -7.53 -29.66 1.75
CA LYS A 383 -6.63 -30.64 2.40
C LYS A 383 -5.82 -30.07 3.56
N HIS A 384 -5.65 -28.75 3.65
CA HIS A 384 -4.95 -28.12 4.77
C HIS A 384 -5.85 -27.92 5.99
N PHE A 385 -7.16 -27.75 5.78
CA PHE A 385 -8.10 -27.31 6.81
C PHE A 385 -9.15 -28.35 7.18
N PHE A 386 -9.48 -29.26 6.27
CA PHE A 386 -10.52 -30.27 6.42
C PHE A 386 -9.97 -31.70 6.24
N ASP A 387 -10.60 -32.66 6.91
CA ASP A 387 -10.37 -34.08 6.73
C ASP A 387 -11.10 -34.64 5.49
N GLU A 388 -11.02 -35.95 5.28
CA GLU A 388 -11.63 -36.63 4.13
C GLU A 388 -13.17 -36.55 4.12
N ASN A 389 -13.79 -36.37 5.30
CA ASN A 389 -15.23 -36.22 5.47
C ASN A 389 -15.69 -34.76 5.36
N GLY A 390 -14.79 -33.84 5.00
CA GLY A 390 -15.06 -32.40 4.93
C GLY A 390 -15.22 -31.74 6.30
N GLN A 391 -14.84 -32.41 7.39
CA GLN A 391 -14.89 -31.86 8.73
C GLN A 391 -13.61 -31.09 9.05
N PRO A 392 -13.66 -30.01 9.84
CA PRO A 392 -12.45 -29.28 10.23
C PRO A 392 -11.44 -30.18 10.92
N LYS A 393 -10.17 -30.09 10.52
CA LYS A 393 -9.11 -30.93 11.08
C LYS A 393 -8.92 -30.65 12.57
N LYS A 394 -9.09 -31.70 13.38
CA LYS A 394 -8.82 -31.67 14.81
C LYS A 394 -7.32 -31.82 15.05
N THR A 395 -6.60 -30.72 15.20
CA THR A 395 -5.23 -30.76 15.71
C THR A 395 -5.25 -30.47 17.21
N ILE A 396 -4.79 -31.40 18.05
CA ILE A 396 -4.96 -31.35 19.52
C ILE A 396 -4.48 -30.02 20.12
N LYS A 397 -3.44 -29.39 19.56
CA LYS A 397 -2.88 -28.12 20.05
C LYS A 397 -3.68 -26.88 19.67
N THR A 398 -4.50 -26.91 18.63
CA THR A 398 -5.19 -25.70 18.11
C THR A 398 -6.69 -25.90 17.89
N TYR A 399 -7.22 -27.09 18.19
CA TYR A 399 -8.63 -27.39 18.01
C TYR A 399 -9.47 -26.60 19.01
N ARG A 400 -10.34 -25.74 18.45
CA ARG A 400 -11.36 -24.98 19.16
C ARG A 400 -12.71 -25.56 18.75
N LYS A 401 -13.61 -25.77 19.70
CA LYS A 401 -14.95 -26.29 19.39
C LYS A 401 -15.69 -25.20 18.58
N PRO A 402 -16.25 -25.50 17.40
CA PRO A 402 -17.00 -24.50 16.65
C PRO A 402 -18.16 -23.93 17.46
N GLN A 403 -18.34 -22.62 17.39
CA GLN A 403 -19.38 -21.85 18.10
C GLN A 403 -19.39 -22.09 19.62
N SER A 404 -18.22 -22.30 20.23
CA SER A 404 -18.11 -22.40 21.69
C SER A 404 -18.08 -21.06 22.41
N ILE A 405 -17.90 -19.96 21.67
CA ILE A 405 -17.98 -18.58 22.19
C ILE A 405 -18.94 -17.80 21.29
N SER A 406 -19.90 -17.12 21.87
CA SER A 406 -20.81 -16.24 21.12
C SER A 406 -20.17 -14.88 20.80
N LEU A 407 -20.70 -14.19 19.77
CA LEU A 407 -20.31 -12.80 19.49
C LEU A 407 -20.55 -11.87 20.70
N GLN A 408 -21.65 -12.07 21.43
CA GLN A 408 -21.96 -11.34 22.65
C GLN A 408 -20.85 -11.48 23.71
N GLU A 409 -20.39 -12.70 23.96
CA GLU A 409 -19.36 -12.99 24.97
C GLU A 409 -18.00 -12.41 24.58
N ILE A 410 -17.55 -12.61 23.34
CA ILE A 410 -16.24 -12.12 22.90
C ILE A 410 -16.19 -10.59 22.79
N LEU A 411 -17.28 -9.96 22.34
CA LEU A 411 -17.39 -8.52 22.22
C LEU A 411 -17.71 -7.83 23.55
N LYS A 412 -18.16 -8.58 24.57
CA LYS A 412 -18.53 -8.06 25.90
C LYS A 412 -19.61 -6.97 25.81
N THR A 413 -20.63 -7.22 25.01
CA THR A 413 -21.71 -6.26 24.74
C THR A 413 -23.09 -6.90 24.80
N THR A 414 -24.10 -6.10 25.12
CA THR A 414 -25.52 -6.48 25.06
C THR A 414 -26.27 -5.68 23.99
N ASP A 415 -25.57 -4.92 23.14
CA ASP A 415 -26.17 -4.16 22.03
C ASP A 415 -26.55 -5.14 20.90
N GLU A 416 -27.82 -5.54 20.85
CA GLU A 416 -28.35 -6.52 19.90
C GLU A 416 -28.18 -6.07 18.44
N ASP A 417 -28.39 -4.78 18.16
CA ASP A 417 -28.22 -4.22 16.81
C ASP A 417 -26.75 -4.30 16.37
N PHE A 418 -25.80 -4.09 17.29
CA PHE A 418 -24.37 -4.22 17.00
C PHE A 418 -23.97 -5.67 16.75
N ILE A 419 -24.49 -6.61 17.54
CA ILE A 419 -24.23 -8.04 17.37
C ILE A 419 -24.78 -8.52 16.03
N ASP A 420 -26.03 -8.20 15.70
CA ASP A 420 -26.66 -8.54 14.43
C ASP A 420 -25.89 -7.95 13.23
N PHE A 421 -25.45 -6.70 13.35
CA PHE A 421 -24.65 -6.04 12.33
C PHE A 421 -23.34 -6.80 12.02
N LEU A 422 -22.58 -7.17 13.07
CA LEU A 422 -21.33 -7.90 12.90
C LEU A 422 -21.57 -9.34 12.45
N GLN A 423 -22.63 -9.99 12.90
CA GLN A 423 -22.99 -11.34 12.46
C GLN A 423 -23.24 -11.39 10.95
N LYS A 424 -23.96 -10.40 10.38
CA LYS A 424 -24.16 -10.28 8.93
C LYS A 424 -22.86 -10.01 8.16
N CYS A 425 -21.91 -9.28 8.76
CA CYS A 425 -20.59 -9.07 8.17
C CYS A 425 -19.69 -10.32 8.24
N PHE A 426 -19.82 -11.14 9.28
CA PHE A 426 -19.06 -12.40 9.45
C PHE A 426 -19.69 -13.61 8.74
N THR A 427 -20.49 -13.38 7.70
CA THR A 427 -21.05 -14.46 6.87
C THR A 427 -19.94 -15.19 6.10
N TRP A 428 -19.91 -16.53 6.20
CA TRP A 428 -18.94 -17.39 5.52
C TRP A 428 -18.97 -17.24 4.00
N ASP A 429 -20.17 -17.30 3.42
CA ASP A 429 -20.39 -17.07 2.01
C ASP A 429 -20.23 -15.58 1.69
N ALA A 430 -19.28 -15.26 0.81
CA ALA A 430 -18.96 -13.89 0.45
C ALA A 430 -20.16 -13.20 -0.22
N GLU A 431 -20.86 -13.89 -1.13
CA GLU A 431 -21.96 -13.29 -1.90
C GLU A 431 -23.14 -12.87 -1.02
N SER A 432 -23.39 -13.64 0.04
CA SER A 432 -24.43 -13.39 1.05
C SER A 432 -24.01 -12.40 2.14
N ARG A 433 -22.74 -11.97 2.18
CA ARG A 433 -22.20 -11.07 3.20
C ARG A 433 -22.77 -9.66 3.05
N LEU A 434 -23.00 -9.00 4.19
CA LEU A 434 -23.52 -7.62 4.22
C LEU A 434 -22.68 -6.69 3.34
N LYS A 435 -23.33 -6.01 2.39
CA LYS A 435 -22.67 -5.06 1.48
C LYS A 435 -22.62 -3.66 2.11
N PRO A 436 -21.63 -2.81 1.73
CA PRO A 436 -21.48 -1.47 2.33
C PRO A 436 -22.74 -0.59 2.24
N GLN A 437 -23.47 -0.63 1.12
CA GLN A 437 -24.70 0.14 0.94
C GLN A 437 -25.80 -0.30 1.91
N ASP A 438 -25.94 -1.60 2.14
CA ASP A 438 -26.94 -2.15 3.08
C ASP A 438 -26.50 -1.92 4.52
N ALA A 439 -25.19 -2.02 4.79
CA ALA A 439 -24.59 -1.71 6.09
C ALA A 439 -24.85 -0.26 6.52
N LEU A 440 -24.79 0.71 5.60
CA LEU A 440 -25.12 2.11 5.88
C LEU A 440 -26.59 2.32 6.32
N ASN A 441 -27.48 1.40 5.94
CA ASN A 441 -28.90 1.43 6.30
C ASN A 441 -29.24 0.54 7.50
N HIS A 442 -28.23 -0.09 8.13
CA HIS A 442 -28.46 -0.97 9.26
C HIS A 442 -28.92 -0.18 10.51
N PRO A 443 -29.86 -0.69 11.33
CA PRO A 443 -30.34 -0.02 12.55
C PRO A 443 -29.21 0.48 13.46
N TRP A 444 -28.19 -0.36 13.67
CA TRP A 444 -26.99 0.01 14.43
C TRP A 444 -26.32 1.30 13.93
N ILE A 445 -26.16 1.46 12.61
CA ILE A 445 -25.55 2.65 12.00
C ILE A 445 -26.51 3.85 12.04
N LEU A 446 -27.80 3.65 11.77
CA LEU A 446 -28.80 4.73 11.76
C LEU A 446 -29.06 5.33 13.15
N SER A 447 -28.75 4.60 14.22
CA SER A 447 -28.85 5.06 15.61
C SER A 447 -27.95 6.27 15.95
N ILE A 448 -27.08 6.70 15.02
CA ILE A 448 -26.26 7.93 15.12
C ILE A 448 -27.12 9.20 15.08
N THR A 449 -28.34 9.14 14.53
CA THR A 449 -29.25 10.28 14.53
C THR A 449 -29.79 10.48 15.95
N PRO A 450 -29.59 11.63 16.60
CA PRO A 450 -30.24 11.91 17.88
C PRO A 450 -31.75 11.65 17.72
N LYS A 451 -32.33 10.87 18.63
CA LYS A 451 -33.80 10.77 18.76
C LYS A 451 -34.32 12.13 19.27
N GLU A 452 -34.28 13.15 18.42
CA GLU A 452 -35.02 14.39 18.62
C GLU A 452 -36.22 14.40 17.66
N ASN A 453 -37.41 14.31 18.23
CA ASN A 453 -38.70 14.68 17.65
C ASN A 453 -39.10 13.99 16.33
N SER A 454 -39.50 12.72 16.43
CA SER A 454 -40.26 11.96 15.42
C SER A 454 -41.68 12.50 15.14
N SER A 455 -41.91 13.82 15.19
CA SER A 455 -43.21 14.42 14.90
C SER A 455 -43.18 15.70 14.06
N LYS A 456 -42.03 16.19 13.57
CA LYS A 456 -41.99 17.41 12.72
C LYS A 456 -41.08 17.40 11.49
N LEU A 457 -40.51 16.26 11.07
CA LEU A 457 -39.61 16.20 9.90
C LEU A 457 -40.19 15.49 8.65
N ASN A 458 -41.44 15.04 8.68
CA ASN A 458 -42.04 14.33 7.53
C ASN A 458 -42.48 15.21 6.35
N ASN A 459 -42.30 16.53 6.36
CA ASN A 459 -42.82 17.40 5.28
C ASN A 459 -41.78 18.32 4.60
N LYS A 460 -40.47 18.02 4.63
CA LYS A 460 -39.51 18.88 3.92
C LYS A 460 -38.37 18.24 3.13
N PHE A 461 -38.37 16.92 2.92
CA PHE A 461 -37.37 16.24 2.07
C PHE A 461 -37.96 15.44 0.90
N PHE A 462 -39.27 15.54 0.64
CA PHE A 462 -39.89 15.02 -0.57
C PHE A 462 -40.60 16.16 -1.28
N ASN A 463 -39.85 16.94 -2.08
CA ASN A 463 -40.35 17.70 -3.22
C ASN A 463 -39.13 18.29 -3.93
N ASP A 464 -38.48 17.46 -4.74
CA ASP A 464 -37.66 17.88 -5.88
C ASP A 464 -37.64 16.72 -6.88
N THR A 465 -38.79 16.45 -7.48
CA THR A 465 -38.91 15.65 -8.69
C THR A 465 -38.78 16.55 -9.90
N ASP A 466 -37.55 16.79 -10.34
CA ASP A 466 -37.25 17.20 -11.72
C ASP A 466 -35.80 16.86 -12.09
N SER A 467 -35.54 15.59 -12.42
CA SER A 467 -34.24 15.16 -12.98
C SER A 467 -34.32 14.01 -14.00
N ASN A 468 -35.49 13.74 -14.58
CA ASN A 468 -35.66 12.71 -15.61
C ASN A 468 -35.34 13.16 -17.05
N SER A 469 -35.01 14.44 -17.29
CA SER A 469 -34.59 14.94 -18.62
C SER A 469 -33.06 14.98 -18.81
N ALA A 470 -32.27 15.08 -17.72
CA ALA A 470 -30.82 15.13 -17.77
C ALA A 470 -30.16 13.74 -17.98
N PHE A 471 -30.80 12.67 -17.52
CA PHE A 471 -30.27 11.30 -17.63
C PHE A 471 -30.30 10.75 -19.07
N LYS A 472 -31.18 11.26 -19.95
CA LYS A 472 -31.23 10.84 -21.37
C LYS A 472 -30.19 11.56 -22.24
N LYS A 473 -29.77 12.79 -21.91
CA LYS A 473 -28.70 13.50 -22.64
C LYS A 473 -27.30 12.92 -22.34
N SER A 474 -27.04 12.49 -21.10
CA SER A 474 -25.76 11.90 -20.69
C SER A 474 -25.42 10.58 -21.41
N LYS A 475 -26.41 9.69 -21.62
CA LYS A 475 -26.23 8.40 -22.33
C LYS A 475 -25.83 8.55 -23.80
N THR A 476 -26.24 9.64 -24.44
CA THR A 476 -25.96 9.88 -25.87
C THR A 476 -24.54 10.40 -26.08
N GLN A 477 -24.02 11.18 -25.13
CA GLN A 477 -22.67 11.73 -25.16
C GLN A 477 -21.61 10.68 -24.78
N THR A 478 -21.89 9.79 -23.82
CA THR A 478 -21.01 8.66 -23.47
C THR A 478 -20.89 7.63 -24.58
N ASN A 479 -21.98 7.33 -25.31
CA ASN A 479 -21.93 6.42 -26.46
C ASN A 479 -21.16 7.00 -27.67
N THR A 480 -21.11 8.33 -27.80
CA THR A 480 -20.34 9.00 -28.86
C THR A 480 -18.84 8.96 -28.55
N ILE A 481 -18.46 9.17 -27.28
CA ILE A 481 -17.07 9.09 -26.82
C ILE A 481 -16.54 7.64 -26.86
N LEU A 482 -17.36 6.65 -26.49
CA LEU A 482 -16.99 5.23 -26.61
C LEU A 482 -16.79 4.80 -28.07
N LYS A 483 -17.64 5.26 -29.00
CA LYS A 483 -17.46 5.01 -30.43
C LYS A 483 -16.22 5.71 -31.01
N GLU A 484 -15.86 6.91 -30.54
CA GLU A 484 -14.61 7.57 -30.93
C GLU A 484 -13.37 6.85 -30.37
N PHE A 485 -13.47 6.28 -29.17
CA PHE A 485 -12.39 5.51 -28.53
C PHE A 485 -12.17 4.17 -29.24
N GLU A 486 -13.24 3.48 -29.63
CA GLU A 486 -13.19 2.25 -30.45
C GLU A 486 -12.64 2.52 -31.86
N LYS A 487 -13.00 3.65 -32.47
CA LYS A 487 -12.46 4.07 -33.77
C LYS A 487 -10.95 4.37 -33.69
N LYS A 488 -10.48 4.92 -32.56
CA LYS A 488 -9.05 5.14 -32.27
C LYS A 488 -8.29 3.83 -32.04
N LEU A 489 -8.89 2.87 -31.34
CA LEU A 489 -8.30 1.54 -31.12
C LEU A 489 -8.21 0.70 -32.42
N SER A 490 -9.09 0.93 -33.39
CA SER A 490 -9.02 0.25 -34.70
C SER A 490 -7.87 0.71 -35.61
N LYS A 491 -7.28 1.90 -35.36
CA LYS A 491 -6.20 2.45 -36.20
C LYS A 491 -4.82 1.86 -35.90
N ASP A 492 -4.59 1.30 -34.72
CA ASP A 492 -3.23 0.91 -34.31
C ASP A 492 -2.91 -0.59 -34.52
N ASN A 493 -3.85 -1.43 -34.94
CA ASN A 493 -3.62 -2.84 -35.30
C ASN A 493 -2.80 -3.67 -34.25
N ILE A 494 -2.82 -3.24 -32.98
CA ILE A 494 -2.12 -3.90 -31.87
C ILE A 494 -2.92 -5.13 -31.40
N PHE A 495 -4.25 -5.06 -31.47
CA PHE A 495 -5.13 -6.13 -31.00
C PHE A 495 -5.08 -7.37 -31.91
N LEU A 496 -5.02 -7.18 -33.24
CA LEU A 496 -4.93 -8.28 -34.21
C LEU A 496 -3.57 -8.99 -34.16
N LYS A 497 -2.47 -8.24 -33.91
CA LYS A 497 -1.13 -8.83 -33.71
C LYS A 497 -1.02 -9.63 -32.41
N LEU A 498 -1.70 -9.22 -31.34
CA LEU A 498 -1.71 -9.96 -30.07
C LEU A 498 -2.53 -11.26 -30.14
N GLN A 499 -3.63 -11.28 -30.90
CA GLN A 499 -4.36 -12.53 -31.14
C GLN A 499 -3.59 -13.49 -32.05
N GLN A 500 -2.99 -13.02 -33.14
CA GLN A 500 -2.19 -13.88 -34.03
C GLN A 500 -0.96 -14.47 -33.32
N THR A 501 -0.32 -13.71 -32.43
CA THR A 501 0.82 -14.20 -31.63
C THR A 501 0.39 -15.26 -30.61
N ARG A 502 -0.82 -15.15 -30.04
CA ARG A 502 -1.37 -16.18 -29.13
C ARG A 502 -1.72 -17.48 -29.86
N THR A 503 -2.23 -17.41 -31.10
CA THR A 503 -2.54 -18.61 -31.91
C THR A 503 -1.27 -19.30 -32.42
N LEU A 504 -0.21 -18.56 -32.72
CA LEU A 504 1.10 -19.10 -33.13
C LEU A 504 1.87 -19.77 -31.98
N ILE A 505 1.71 -19.32 -30.74
CA ILE A 505 2.34 -19.93 -29.56
C ILE A 505 1.61 -21.20 -29.11
N ALA A 506 0.31 -21.31 -29.37
CA ALA A 506 -0.51 -22.45 -28.97
C ALA A 506 -0.31 -23.71 -29.85
N ASN A 507 0.21 -23.58 -31.08
CA ASN A 507 0.17 -24.66 -32.09
C ASN A 507 1.51 -25.34 -32.43
N ASN A 508 2.63 -25.04 -31.76
CA ASN A 508 3.91 -25.69 -32.08
C ASN A 508 4.30 -26.76 -31.04
N THR A 509 3.82 -27.98 -31.28
CA THR A 509 4.45 -29.22 -30.82
C THR A 509 5.76 -29.43 -31.58
N PHE A 510 6.84 -29.75 -30.85
CA PHE A 510 8.14 -30.09 -31.41
C PHE A 510 8.07 -31.44 -32.16
N GLU A 511 8.34 -31.44 -33.46
CA GLU A 511 8.84 -32.61 -34.18
C GLU A 511 10.08 -32.24 -35.01
N ASN A 512 11.00 -33.21 -35.12
CA ASN A 512 12.39 -33.09 -35.53
C ASN A 512 12.62 -33.34 -37.04
N LYS A 513 13.64 -32.64 -37.61
CA LYS A 513 14.46 -32.91 -38.84
C LYS A 513 13.85 -32.63 -40.24
N PRO A 514 14.68 -32.49 -41.32
CA PRO A 514 16.00 -31.86 -41.46
C PRO A 514 16.08 -30.85 -42.63
N VAL A 515 17.22 -30.14 -42.70
CA VAL A 515 17.62 -29.12 -43.71
C VAL A 515 17.76 -29.69 -45.12
N LEU A 516 17.28 -28.95 -46.14
CA LEU A 516 17.79 -28.96 -47.53
C LEU A 516 17.72 -27.55 -48.15
N SER A 517 18.45 -27.38 -49.24
CA SER A 517 19.32 -26.24 -49.56
C SER A 517 18.91 -25.42 -50.80
N ASN A 518 19.54 -24.24 -50.92
CA ASN A 518 19.83 -23.44 -52.12
C ASN A 518 18.70 -22.77 -52.94
N ARG A 519 18.69 -21.43 -52.97
CA ARG A 519 19.22 -20.61 -54.10
C ARG A 519 19.17 -19.10 -53.79
N TYR A 520 20.28 -18.44 -54.10
CA TYR A 520 20.48 -16.98 -54.12
C TYR A 520 19.65 -16.29 -55.21
N VAL A 521 19.29 -15.02 -55.03
CA VAL A 521 19.83 -13.85 -55.78
C VAL A 521 19.15 -12.54 -55.32
N ASN A 522 20.03 -11.59 -54.93
CA ASN A 522 19.96 -10.11 -54.94
C ASN A 522 18.66 -9.37 -54.56
N ASP A 523 18.63 -8.80 -53.35
CA ASP A 523 18.09 -7.46 -53.11
C ASP A 523 18.69 -6.81 -51.84
N LYS A 524 18.86 -5.48 -51.87
CA LYS A 524 19.38 -4.67 -50.74
C LYS A 524 18.39 -4.73 -49.54
N PRO A 525 18.85 -4.86 -48.29
CA PRO A 525 17.96 -5.14 -47.17
C PRO A 525 17.09 -3.94 -46.81
N THR A 526 15.79 -4.18 -46.66
CA THR A 526 14.81 -3.19 -46.19
C THR A 526 14.82 -3.11 -44.66
N SER A 527 14.17 -2.08 -44.10
CA SER A 527 14.04 -1.88 -42.65
C SER A 527 13.39 -3.06 -41.92
N SER A 528 12.61 -3.92 -42.60
CA SER A 528 12.08 -5.16 -42.02
C SER A 528 13.13 -6.27 -41.90
N ASP A 529 14.16 -6.29 -42.75
CA ASP A 529 15.21 -7.31 -42.71
C ASP A 529 16.19 -7.07 -41.55
N ARG A 530 16.40 -5.79 -41.19
CA ARG A 530 17.10 -5.41 -39.95
C ARG A 530 16.32 -5.81 -38.68
N ILE A 531 15.00 -5.72 -38.71
CA ILE A 531 14.15 -6.15 -37.59
C ILE A 531 14.15 -7.68 -37.45
N ARG A 532 14.06 -8.42 -38.57
CA ARG A 532 14.19 -9.89 -38.57
C ARG A 532 15.58 -10.35 -38.12
N SER A 533 16.65 -9.67 -38.55
CA SER A 533 18.01 -9.93 -38.08
C SER A 533 18.16 -9.67 -36.57
N ASN A 534 17.58 -8.59 -36.05
CA ASN A 534 17.63 -8.27 -34.62
C ASN A 534 16.80 -9.24 -33.77
N ILE A 535 15.64 -9.69 -34.26
CA ILE A 535 14.83 -10.71 -33.60
C ILE A 535 15.53 -12.07 -33.64
N ALA A 536 16.14 -12.46 -34.76
CA ALA A 536 16.93 -13.68 -34.85
C ALA A 536 18.16 -13.64 -33.92
N HIS A 537 18.81 -12.48 -33.78
CA HIS A 537 19.94 -12.29 -32.87
C HIS A 537 19.50 -12.34 -31.39
N SER A 538 18.35 -11.76 -31.04
CA SER A 538 17.77 -11.86 -29.69
C SER A 538 17.29 -13.28 -29.36
N ILE A 539 16.73 -14.01 -30.33
CA ILE A 539 16.35 -15.43 -30.15
C ILE A 539 17.60 -16.31 -30.00
N HIS A 540 18.67 -16.05 -30.75
CA HIS A 540 19.94 -16.76 -30.61
C HIS A 540 20.63 -16.48 -29.27
N GLN A 541 20.55 -15.25 -28.74
CA GLN A 541 21.03 -14.90 -27.39
C GLN A 541 20.20 -15.56 -26.28
N ILE A 542 18.88 -15.67 -26.46
CA ILE A 542 18.00 -16.35 -25.50
C ILE A 542 18.23 -17.87 -25.50
N LEU A 543 18.51 -18.45 -26.68
CA LEU A 543 18.83 -19.89 -26.81
C LEU A 543 20.24 -20.22 -26.32
N SER A 544 21.24 -19.35 -26.50
CA SER A 544 22.59 -19.54 -25.93
C SER A 544 22.61 -19.43 -24.40
N CYS A 545 21.75 -18.57 -23.81
CA CYS A 545 21.56 -18.51 -22.36
C CYS A 545 20.86 -19.76 -21.78
N ARG A 546 20.12 -20.53 -22.59
CA ARG A 546 19.50 -21.80 -22.15
C ARG A 546 20.44 -23.00 -22.28
N GLN A 547 21.41 -23.00 -23.19
CA GLN A 547 22.40 -24.08 -23.28
C GLN A 547 23.50 -24.00 -22.22
N HIS A 548 23.79 -22.82 -21.65
CA HIS A 548 24.76 -22.71 -20.54
C HIS A 548 24.24 -23.13 -19.16
N ASN A 549 22.93 -23.35 -18.98
CA ASN A 549 22.35 -23.86 -17.74
C ASN A 549 22.00 -25.36 -17.78
N ALA A 550 22.37 -26.07 -18.85
CA ALA A 550 22.09 -27.51 -19.03
C ALA A 550 23.35 -28.39 -19.03
N SER A 551 24.53 -27.83 -18.75
CA SER A 551 25.81 -28.56 -18.76
C SER A 551 26.53 -28.57 -17.39
N ASN A 552 25.77 -28.72 -16.30
CA ASN A 552 26.34 -28.92 -14.95
C ASN A 552 25.54 -29.91 -14.08
N THR A 553 25.00 -30.97 -14.70
CA THR A 553 24.49 -32.14 -13.96
C THR A 553 25.00 -33.42 -14.61
N GLN A 554 26.23 -33.80 -14.27
CA GLN A 554 26.71 -35.16 -14.47
C GLN A 554 27.53 -35.63 -13.26
N PHE A 555 27.08 -36.77 -12.73
CA PHE A 555 27.79 -37.76 -11.92
C PHE A 555 28.41 -37.35 -10.58
N ILE A 556 27.79 -37.75 -9.45
CA ILE A 556 28.49 -38.48 -8.39
C ILE A 556 27.59 -39.63 -7.89
N ARG A 557 28.06 -40.86 -8.12
CA ARG A 557 27.55 -42.12 -7.58
C ARG A 557 27.80 -42.17 -6.07
N LYS A 558 26.84 -42.72 -5.32
CA LYS A 558 27.08 -43.26 -3.97
C LYS A 558 28.16 -44.37 -4.04
N PRO A 559 29.07 -44.46 -3.05
CA PRO A 559 29.59 -45.72 -2.61
C PRO A 559 28.88 -46.17 -1.33
N SER A 560 28.76 -47.49 -1.25
CA SER A 560 28.27 -48.33 -0.19
C SER A 560 29.26 -48.50 0.97
N LEU A 561 28.68 -48.79 2.14
CA LEU A 561 29.17 -49.64 3.24
C LEU A 561 30.31 -49.14 4.13
N GLY A 562 30.07 -49.32 5.43
CA GLY A 562 30.90 -49.00 6.58
C GLY A 562 30.01 -48.91 7.82
#